data_AF-A0A224XCC9-F1
#
_entry.id   AF-A0A224XCC9-F1
#
_cell.length_a   1.000
_cell.length_b   1.000
_cell.length_c   1.000
_cell.angle_alpha   90.00
_cell.angle_beta   90.00
_cell.angle_gamma   90.00
#
_symmetry.space_group_name_H-M   'P 1'
#
loop_
_entity.id
_entity.type
_entity.pdbx_description
1 polymer ?
#
loop_
_entity_poly.entity_id
_entity_poly.type
_entity_poly.pdbx_seq_one_letter_code
_entity_poly.pdbx_strand_id
1 'polypeptide(L)'
;MTTDLMKIPGIGMKMAEHLTKAGFPTIASLRNHSPEAIYVADCLAQGLGEGELDRCVLYTYRLAVFYANHDGALPADKQNWWDWKD
;
A
#
# COMPACT_ATOMS: atom_id res chain seq x y z
N MET A 1 5.59 18.18 -2.54
CA MET A 1 6.71 17.37 -2.02
C MET A 1 6.45 15.93 -2.42
N THR A 2 7.39 15.28 -3.09
CA THR A 2 7.26 13.87 -3.49
C THR A 2 7.65 13.01 -2.30
N THR A 3 6.74 12.15 -1.82
CA THR A 3 7.04 11.24 -0.70
C THR A 3 7.78 10.01 -1.22
N ASP A 4 8.55 9.35 -0.36
CA ASP A 4 9.26 8.11 -0.71
C ASP A 4 8.30 7.01 -1.20
N LEU A 5 7.10 6.98 -0.63
CA LEU A 5 6.00 6.08 -1.01
C LEU A 5 5.58 6.21 -2.48
N MET A 6 5.72 7.40 -3.10
CA MET A 6 5.37 7.62 -4.51
C MET A 6 6.34 6.95 -5.49
N LYS A 7 7.44 6.36 -5.02
CA LYS A 7 8.31 5.50 -5.84
C LYS A 7 7.67 4.14 -6.13
N ILE A 8 6.71 3.72 -5.30
CA ILE A 8 6.00 2.46 -5.46
C ILE A 8 5.05 2.58 -6.66
N PRO A 9 5.12 1.67 -7.65
CA PRO A 9 4.16 1.65 -8.75
C PRO A 9 2.71 1.55 -8.25
N GLY A 10 1.84 2.44 -8.75
CA GLY A 10 0.44 2.51 -8.33
C GLY A 10 0.16 3.37 -7.08
N ILE A 11 1.19 3.87 -6.38
CA ILE A 11 1.02 4.81 -5.26
C ILE A 11 1.16 6.25 -5.75
N GLY A 12 0.02 6.92 -5.93
CA GLY A 12 -0.04 8.37 -6.12
C GLY A 12 -0.02 9.15 -4.79
N MET A 13 -0.04 10.48 -4.87
CA MET A 13 -0.03 11.37 -3.70
C MET A 13 -1.12 11.03 -2.68
N LYS A 14 -2.36 10.78 -3.14
CA LYS A 14 -3.48 10.40 -2.25
C LYS A 14 -3.22 9.11 -1.48
N MET A 15 -2.75 8.06 -2.17
CA MET A 15 -2.43 6.78 -1.54
C MET A 15 -1.26 6.90 -0.56
N ALA A 16 -0.28 7.75 -0.86
CA ALA A 16 0.81 8.04 0.07
C ALA A 16 0.32 8.76 1.34
N GLU A 17 -0.64 9.68 1.22
CA GLU A 17 -1.27 10.32 2.38
C GLU A 17 -2.07 9.33 3.23
N HIS A 18 -2.79 8.40 2.59
CA HIS A 18 -3.53 7.33 3.26
C HIS A 18 -2.59 6.46 4.09
N LEU A 19 -1.53 5.93 3.47
CA LEU A 19 -0.49 5.17 4.16
C LEU A 19 0.14 5.94 5.31
N THR A 20 0.44 7.22 5.11
CA THR A 20 1.02 8.08 6.15
C THR A 20 0.07 8.22 7.34
N LYS A 21 -1.23 8.47 7.10
CA LYS A 21 -2.26 8.55 8.16
C LYS A 21 -2.49 7.21 8.87
N ALA A 22 -2.37 6.11 8.14
CA ALA A 22 -2.46 4.75 8.66
C ALA A 22 -1.23 4.33 9.50
N GLY A 23 -0.20 5.18 9.62
CA GLY A 23 1.01 4.92 10.41
C GLY A 23 2.20 4.40 9.61
N PHE A 24 2.13 4.42 8.27
CA PHE A 24 3.16 3.92 7.36
C PHE A 24 3.73 5.04 6.46
N PRO A 25 4.53 5.98 7.01
CA PRO A 25 5.00 7.16 6.28
C PRO A 25 6.10 6.89 5.24
N THR A 26 6.65 5.66 5.17
CA THR A 26 7.82 5.34 4.33
C THR A 26 7.73 3.94 3.73
N ILE A 27 8.53 3.64 2.69
CA ILE A 27 8.63 2.27 2.16
C ILE A 27 9.11 1.31 3.25
N ALA A 28 10.08 1.75 4.07
CA ALA A 28 10.62 0.93 5.16
C ALA A 28 9.55 0.52 6.19
N SER A 29 8.60 1.41 6.51
CA SER A 29 7.50 1.08 7.44
C SER A 29 6.54 0.02 6.90
N LEU A 30 6.51 -0.24 5.59
CA LEU A 30 5.68 -1.30 5.01
C LEU A 30 6.33 -2.69 5.10
N ARG A 31 7.64 -2.76 5.37
CA ARG A 31 8.37 -4.05 5.39
C ARG A 31 7.85 -4.95 6.50
N ASN A 32 7.75 -6.24 6.20
CA ASN A 32 7.28 -7.29 7.10
C ASN A 32 5.83 -7.09 7.64
N HIS A 33 5.08 -6.12 7.13
CA HIS A 33 3.66 -5.97 7.45
C HIS A 33 2.79 -6.80 6.51
N SER A 34 1.64 -7.24 7.01
CA SER A 34 0.58 -7.83 6.17
C SER A 34 -0.14 -6.71 5.42
N PRO A 35 -0.41 -6.87 4.11
CA PRO A 35 -1.24 -5.95 3.34
C PRO A 35 -2.64 -5.76 3.94
N GLU A 36 -3.23 -6.81 4.49
CA GLU A 36 -4.54 -6.80 5.16
C GLU A 36 -4.50 -5.93 6.42
N ALA A 37 -3.42 -6.01 7.20
CA ALA A 37 -3.26 -5.16 8.39
C ALA A 37 -3.13 -3.68 8.02
N ILE A 38 -2.40 -3.36 6.94
CA ILE A 38 -2.28 -1.99 6.43
C ILE A 38 -3.63 -1.49 5.92
N TYR A 39 -4.37 -2.34 5.21
CA TYR A 39 -5.71 -2.03 4.73
C TYR A 39 -6.69 -1.72 5.87
N VAL A 40 -6.69 -2.53 6.93
CA VAL A 40 -7.49 -2.29 8.14
C VAL A 40 -7.09 -0.97 8.80
N ALA A 41 -5.78 -0.72 8.96
CA ALA A 41 -5.29 0.54 9.52
C ALA A 41 -5.72 1.76 8.69
N ASP A 42 -5.74 1.65 7.36
CA ASP A 42 -6.21 2.71 6.47
C ASP A 42 -7.73 2.96 6.59
N CYS A 43 -8.53 1.89 6.69
CA CYS A 43 -9.97 2.03 6.97
C CYS A 43 -10.19 2.83 8.26
N LEU A 44 -9.52 2.42 9.35
CA LEU A 44 -9.64 3.06 10.66
C LEU A 44 -9.13 4.51 10.64
N ALA A 45 -8.03 4.79 9.94
CA ALA A 45 -7.48 6.15 9.81
C ALA A 45 -8.39 7.09 9.02
N GLN A 46 -9.25 6.56 8.15
CA GLN A 46 -10.28 7.31 7.42
C GLN A 46 -11.60 7.43 8.21
N GLY A 47 -11.68 6.85 9.42
CA GLY A 47 -12.89 6.84 10.24
C GLY A 47 -13.95 5.85 9.75
N LEU A 48 -13.54 4.85 8.96
CA LEU A 48 -14.38 3.80 8.41
C LEU A 48 -14.28 2.52 9.24
N GLY A 49 -15.27 1.65 9.11
CA GLY A 49 -15.23 0.28 9.62
C GLY A 49 -14.23 -0.60 8.86
N GLU A 50 -13.80 -1.70 9.49
CA GLU A 50 -12.93 -2.68 8.82
C GLU A 50 -13.62 -3.24 7.57
N GLY A 51 -12.96 -3.16 6.42
CA GLY A 51 -13.53 -3.69 5.17
C GLY A 51 -14.37 -2.72 4.36
N GLU A 52 -14.54 -1.47 4.78
CA GLU A 52 -15.40 -0.49 4.08
C GLU A 52 -14.72 0.20 2.89
N LEU A 53 -13.40 0.13 2.76
CA LEU A 53 -12.70 0.61 1.56
C LEU A 53 -12.92 -0.34 0.37
N ASP A 54 -12.69 0.17 -0.84
CA ASP A 54 -12.71 -0.68 -2.03
C ASP A 54 -11.59 -1.72 -1.99
N ARG A 55 -11.88 -2.95 -2.43
CA ARG A 55 -10.88 -4.04 -2.49
C ARG A 55 -9.66 -3.71 -3.36
N CYS A 56 -9.77 -2.79 -4.32
CA CYS A 56 -8.62 -2.34 -5.13
C CYS A 56 -7.54 -1.65 -4.28
N VAL A 57 -7.92 -1.07 -3.13
CA VAL A 57 -6.99 -0.50 -2.15
C VAL A 57 -6.11 -1.60 -1.56
N LEU A 58 -6.70 -2.73 -1.19
CA LEU A 58 -5.95 -3.90 -0.70
C LEU A 58 -4.93 -4.41 -1.73
N TYR A 59 -5.30 -4.46 -3.02
CA TYR A 59 -4.40 -4.91 -4.07
C TYR A 59 -3.21 -3.96 -4.24
N THR A 60 -3.46 -2.67 -4.06
CA THR A 60 -2.42 -1.64 -4.06
C THR A 60 -1.46 -1.83 -2.88
N TYR A 61 -1.97 -2.19 -1.70
CA TYR A 61 -1.13 -2.48 -0.53
C TYR A 61 -0.36 -3.80 -0.64
N ARG A 62 -0.90 -4.81 -1.31
CA ARG A 62 -0.17 -6.05 -1.62
C ARG A 62 1.06 -5.78 -2.48
N LEU A 63 0.89 -4.98 -3.54
CA LEU A 63 2.01 -4.51 -4.36
C LEU A 63 3.01 -3.72 -3.51
N ALA A 64 2.54 -2.76 -2.71
CA ALA A 64 3.39 -1.87 -1.92
C ALA A 64 4.25 -2.63 -0.88
N VAL A 65 3.65 -3.60 -0.18
CA VAL A 65 4.35 -4.48 0.76
C VAL A 65 5.37 -5.35 0.03
N PHE A 66 5.00 -5.94 -1.12
CA PHE A 66 5.94 -6.74 -1.88
C PHE A 66 7.15 -5.91 -2.32
N TYR A 67 6.90 -4.73 -2.90
CA TYR A 67 7.92 -3.78 -3.30
C TYR A 67 8.86 -3.43 -2.14
N ALA A 68 8.31 -3.14 -0.96
CA ALA A 68 9.08 -2.83 0.23
C ALA A 68 9.94 -4.02 0.69
N ASN A 69 9.40 -5.23 0.67
CA ASN A 69 10.11 -6.44 1.10
C ASN A 69 11.24 -6.83 0.14
N HIS A 70 11.14 -6.47 -1.14
CA HIS A 70 12.10 -6.85 -2.19
C HIS A 70 12.96 -5.68 -2.67
N ASP A 71 13.26 -4.73 -1.78
CA ASP A 71 14.16 -3.59 -2.04
C ASP A 71 13.80 -2.80 -3.30
N GLY A 72 12.50 -2.67 -3.57
CA GLY A 72 11.96 -1.93 -4.71
C GLY A 72 11.86 -2.71 -6.01
N ALA A 73 12.02 -4.03 -5.98
CA ALA A 73 11.77 -4.91 -7.11
C ALA A 73 10.33 -5.44 -7.13
N LEU A 74 9.74 -5.51 -8.33
CA LEU A 74 8.49 -6.22 -8.61
C LEU A 74 8.74 -7.37 -9.58
N PRO A 75 7.94 -8.45 -9.54
CA PRO A 75 7.99 -9.51 -10.54
C PRO A 75 7.68 -8.96 -11.93
N ALA A 76 8.32 -9.49 -12.97
CA ALA A 76 8.15 -9.01 -14.35
C ALA A 76 6.70 -9.09 -14.86
N ASP A 77 5.93 -10.05 -14.35
CA ASP A 77 4.52 -10.32 -14.66
C ASP A 77 3.53 -9.59 -13.73
N LYS A 78 4.00 -8.87 -12.70
CA LYS A 78 3.18 -8.19 -11.70
C LYS A 78 3.64 -6.76 -11.44
N GLN A 79 3.52 -5.92 -12.46
CA GLN A 79 3.98 -4.53 -12.42
C GLN A 79 2.89 -3.55 -11.95
N ASN A 80 1.63 -3.95 -12.00
CA ASN A 80 0.50 -3.08 -11.71
C ASN A 80 -0.31 -3.60 -10.52
N TRP A 81 -0.97 -2.71 -9.78
CA TRP A 81 -1.75 -3.09 -8.59
C TRP A 81 -2.86 -4.11 -8.90
N TRP A 82 -3.45 -4.08 -10.10
CA TRP A 82 -4.50 -5.02 -10.49
C TRP A 82 -4.00 -6.47 -10.70
N ASP A 83 -2.69 -6.64 -10.85
CA ASP A 83 -2.03 -7.96 -10.92
C ASP A 83 -1.99 -8.66 -9.53
N TRP A 84 -2.39 -7.95 -8.46
CA TRP A 84 -2.37 -8.40 -7.06
C TRP A 84 -3.79 -8.63 -6.48
N LYS A 85 -4.76 -8.89 -7.35
CA LYS A 85 -6.17 -9.13 -7.00
C LYS A 85 -6.46 -10.48 -6.33
N ASP A 86 -5.61 -11.47 -6.59
CA ASP A 86 -5.75 -12.86 -6.11
C ASP A 86 -5.54 -12.97 -4.60
#